data_AF-A0A9E2FFN4-F1
#
_entry.id   AF-A0A9E2FFN4-F1
#
_cell.length_a   1.000
_cell.length_b   1.000
_cell.length_c   1.000
_cell.angle_alpha   90.00
_cell.angle_beta   90.00
_cell.angle_gamma   90.00
#
_symmetry.space_group_name_H-M   'P 1'
#
loop_
_entity.id
_entity.type
_entity.pdbx_description
1 polymer ?
#
loop_
_entity_poly.entity_id
_entity_poly.type
_entity_poly.pdbx_seq_one_letter_code
_entity_poly.pdbx_strand_id
1 'polypeptide(L)'
;MKNADKYKWRGIGRRIFFGVLFVILAGIFLFYRGGLLKWYELKRYSHKMESQNDSLQGQIDELSSQINALEEGDSLELERVARHWGMAREGEEIYIIKEESDSTAEFSE
;
A
#
# COMPACT_ATOMS: atom_id res chain seq x y z
N MET A 1 -3.60 -25.92 -72.25
CA MET A 1 -4.01 -24.68 -71.58
C MET A 1 -4.11 -24.94 -70.07
N LYS A 2 -3.10 -24.54 -69.28
CA LYS A 2 -3.08 -24.69 -67.80
C LYS A 2 -2.71 -23.34 -67.18
N ASN A 3 -3.69 -22.48 -66.94
CA ASN A 3 -3.49 -21.19 -66.25
C ASN A 3 -4.69 -20.81 -65.38
N ALA A 4 -5.44 -21.78 -64.83
CA ALA A 4 -6.62 -21.49 -64.01
C ALA A 4 -6.33 -21.43 -62.49
N ASP A 5 -5.16 -21.86 -62.02
CA ASP A 5 -4.91 -21.99 -60.57
C ASP A 5 -4.39 -20.71 -59.90
N LYS A 6 -4.03 -19.69 -60.67
CA LYS A 6 -3.43 -18.45 -60.13
C LYS A 6 -4.40 -17.54 -59.36
N TYR A 7 -5.72 -17.77 -59.40
CA TYR A 7 -6.71 -16.85 -58.82
C TYR A 7 -7.36 -17.32 -57.51
N LYS A 8 -7.24 -18.60 -57.13
CA LYS A 8 -7.74 -19.08 -55.82
C LYS A 8 -6.92 -18.56 -54.63
N TRP A 9 -5.69 -18.15 -54.87
CA TRP A 9 -4.75 -17.66 -53.86
C TRP A 9 -4.95 -16.19 -53.43
N ARG A 10 -5.68 -15.37 -54.21
CA ARG A 10 -5.93 -13.96 -53.84
C ARG A 10 -6.92 -13.83 -52.66
N GLY A 11 -7.82 -14.78 -52.48
CA GLY A 11 -8.80 -14.77 -51.38
C GLY A 11 -8.22 -15.23 -50.04
N ILE A 12 -7.39 -16.27 -50.06
CA ILE A 12 -6.70 -16.81 -48.87
C ILE A 12 -5.64 -15.83 -48.35
N GLY A 13 -4.85 -15.22 -49.23
CA GLY A 13 -3.87 -14.21 -48.83
C GLY A 13 -4.51 -13.02 -48.11
N ARG A 14 -5.71 -12.60 -48.53
CA ARG A 14 -6.45 -11.50 -47.90
C ARG A 14 -6.97 -11.88 -46.50
N ARG A 15 -7.42 -13.11 -46.30
CA ARG A 15 -7.85 -13.61 -44.98
C ARG A 15 -6.68 -13.76 -44.02
N ILE A 16 -5.54 -14.26 -44.50
CA ILE A 16 -4.31 -14.35 -43.70
C ILE A 16 -3.81 -12.95 -43.33
N PHE A 17 -3.81 -12.01 -44.29
CA PHE A 17 -3.44 -10.63 -44.04
C PHE A 17 -4.32 -9.98 -42.96
N PHE A 18 -5.64 -10.13 -43.05
CA PHE A 18 -6.55 -9.62 -42.02
C PHE A 18 -6.39 -10.33 -40.68
N GLY A 19 -6.12 -11.64 -40.66
CA GLY A 19 -5.84 -12.37 -39.43
C GLY A 19 -4.58 -11.87 -38.74
N VAL A 20 -3.48 -11.72 -39.48
CA VAL A 20 -2.21 -11.18 -38.96
C VAL A 20 -2.39 -9.73 -38.51
N LEU A 21 -3.08 -8.90 -39.31
CA LEU A 21 -3.37 -7.52 -38.96
C LEU A 21 -4.22 -7.42 -37.68
N PHE A 22 -5.20 -8.30 -37.51
CA PHE A 22 -6.04 -8.36 -36.31
C PHE A 22 -5.23 -8.76 -35.08
N VAL A 23 -4.33 -9.72 -35.20
CA VAL A 23 -3.42 -10.11 -34.09
C VAL A 23 -2.49 -8.95 -33.71
N ILE A 24 -1.94 -8.23 -34.69
CA ILE A 24 -1.08 -7.07 -34.43
C ILE A 24 -1.89 -5.95 -33.76
N LEU A 25 -3.09 -5.65 -34.24
CA LEU A 25 -4.00 -4.66 -33.63
C LEU A 25 -4.42 -5.06 -32.22
N ALA A 26 -4.74 -6.34 -31.98
CA ALA A 26 -5.07 -6.85 -30.66
C ALA A 26 -3.87 -6.77 -29.72
N GLY A 27 -2.67 -7.10 -30.20
CA GLY A 27 -1.42 -6.96 -29.45
C GLY A 27 -1.15 -5.50 -29.07
N ILE A 28 -1.27 -4.57 -30.03
CA ILE A 28 -1.15 -3.14 -29.74
C ILE A 28 -2.25 -2.71 -28.76
N PHE A 29 -3.50 -3.11 -28.94
CA PHE A 29 -4.59 -2.73 -28.04
C PHE A 29 -4.36 -3.22 -26.60
N LEU A 30 -3.81 -4.42 -26.43
CA LEU A 30 -3.51 -5.01 -25.12
C LEU A 30 -2.24 -4.41 -24.49
N PHE A 31 -1.22 -4.08 -25.28
CA PHE A 31 0.09 -3.63 -24.79
C PHE A 31 0.34 -2.12 -24.89
N TYR A 32 -0.48 -1.35 -25.62
CA TYR A 32 -0.23 0.07 -25.83
C TYR A 32 -0.73 0.92 -24.66
N ARG A 33 0.26 1.41 -23.90
CA ARG A 33 0.29 2.58 -23.00
C ARG A 33 -0.71 2.67 -21.83
N GLY A 34 -1.75 1.83 -21.77
CA GLY A 34 -2.75 1.81 -20.71
C GLY A 34 -3.68 0.60 -20.72
N GLY A 35 -3.26 -0.49 -21.37
CA GLY A 35 -4.08 -1.70 -21.52
C GLY A 35 -4.53 -2.32 -20.19
N LEU A 36 -5.56 -3.16 -20.27
CA LEU A 36 -6.26 -3.81 -19.14
C LEU A 36 -5.33 -4.41 -18.08
N LEU A 37 -4.17 -4.94 -18.49
CA LEU A 37 -3.13 -5.47 -17.61
C LEU A 37 -2.59 -4.41 -16.63
N LYS A 38 -2.26 -3.22 -17.13
CA LYS A 38 -1.78 -2.11 -16.32
C LYS A 38 -2.86 -1.60 -15.37
N TRP A 39 -4.12 -1.57 -15.80
CA TRP A 39 -5.24 -1.21 -14.92
C TRP A 39 -5.41 -2.22 -13.78
N TYR A 40 -5.26 -3.52 -14.07
CA TYR A 40 -5.35 -4.57 -13.06
C TYR A 40 -4.18 -4.52 -12.06
N GLU A 41 -2.96 -4.29 -12.53
CA GLU A 41 -1.80 -4.06 -11.67
C GLU A 41 -1.97 -2.81 -10.81
N LEU A 42 -2.45 -1.71 -11.39
CA LEU A 42 -2.67 -0.45 -10.66
C LEU A 42 -3.75 -0.62 -9.59
N LYS A 43 -4.82 -1.36 -9.89
CA LYS A 43 -5.88 -1.66 -8.93
C LYS A 43 -5.37 -2.52 -7.77
N ARG A 44 -4.54 -3.53 -8.06
CA ARG A 44 -3.87 -4.33 -7.02
C ARG A 44 -2.93 -3.49 -6.16
N TYR A 45 -2.15 -2.61 -6.78
CA TYR A 45 -1.23 -1.73 -6.06
C TYR A 45 -1.98 -0.75 -5.17
N SER A 46 -3.05 -0.12 -5.68
CA SER A 46 -3.91 0.77 -4.90
C SER A 46 -4.47 0.07 -3.67
N HIS A 47 -5.01 -1.14 -3.84
CA HIS A 47 -5.61 -1.86 -2.72
C HIS A 47 -4.56 -2.34 -1.69
N LYS A 48 -3.35 -2.67 -2.15
CA LYS A 48 -2.23 -2.96 -1.25
C LYS A 48 -1.79 -1.72 -0.46
N MET A 49 -1.72 -0.56 -1.10
CA MET A 49 -1.37 0.70 -0.43
C MET A 49 -2.45 1.11 0.58
N GLU A 50 -3.72 0.96 0.23
CA GLU A 50 -4.86 1.23 1.12
C GLU A 50 -4.81 0.32 2.36
N SER A 51 -4.64 -0.99 2.17
CA SER A 51 -4.49 -1.92 3.30
C SER A 51 -3.27 -1.63 4.18
N GLN A 52 -2.18 -1.14 3.60
CA GLN A 52 -1.01 -0.69 4.37
C GLN A 52 -1.33 0.56 5.18
N ASN A 53 -2.07 1.50 4.61
CA ASN A 53 -2.47 2.72 5.30
C ASN A 53 -3.42 2.41 6.46
N ASP A 54 -4.41 1.54 6.26
CA ASP A 54 -5.33 1.12 7.31
C ASP A 54 -4.59 0.39 8.45
N SER A 55 -3.63 -0.47 8.10
CA SER A 55 -2.79 -1.18 9.08
C SER A 55 -1.90 -0.22 9.88
N LEU A 56 -1.32 0.79 9.22
CA LEU A 56 -0.51 1.80 9.88
C LEU A 56 -1.37 2.71 10.76
N GLN A 57 -2.56 3.09 10.30
CA GLN A 57 -3.49 3.88 11.10
C GLN A 57 -3.92 3.11 12.35
N GLY A 58 -4.23 1.82 12.24
CA GLY A 58 -4.54 0.98 13.40
C GLY A 58 -3.39 0.90 14.41
N GLN A 59 -2.14 0.80 13.93
CA GLN A 59 -0.97 0.84 14.80
C GLN A 59 -0.79 2.21 15.48
N ILE A 60 -1.02 3.31 14.76
CA ILE A 60 -0.98 4.66 15.33
C ILE A 60 -2.03 4.77 16.43
N ASP A 61 -3.27 4.36 16.17
CA ASP A 61 -4.35 4.45 17.15
C ASP A 61 -4.07 3.59 18.39
N GLU A 62 -3.49 2.40 18.21
CA GLU A 62 -3.07 1.53 19.32
C GLU A 62 -1.94 2.16 20.13
N LEU A 63 -0.88 2.66 19.48
CA LEU A 63 0.23 3.32 20.16
C LEU A 63 -0.22 4.59 20.87
N SER A 64 -1.07 5.40 20.25
CA SER A 64 -1.64 6.60 20.86
C SER A 64 -2.47 6.24 22.09
N SER A 65 -3.26 5.16 22.05
CA SER A 65 -3.98 4.68 23.24
C SER A 65 -3.03 4.24 24.35
N GLN A 66 -1.91 3.57 24.02
CA GLN A 66 -0.91 3.17 25.01
C GLN A 66 -0.21 4.39 25.64
N ILE A 67 0.14 5.39 24.84
CA ILE A 67 0.75 6.64 25.32
C ILE A 67 -0.22 7.37 26.26
N ASN A 68 -1.49 7.51 25.88
CA ASN A 68 -2.48 8.17 26.72
C ASN A 68 -2.66 7.44 28.06
N ALA A 69 -2.71 6.10 28.05
CA ALA A 69 -2.80 5.31 29.29
C ALA A 69 -1.57 5.51 30.21
N LEU A 70 -0.37 5.64 29.62
CA LEU A 70 0.86 5.95 30.35
C LEU A 70 0.85 7.39 30.90
N GLU A 71 0.37 8.37 30.14
CA GLU A 71 0.31 9.79 30.54
C GLU A 71 -0.74 10.08 31.62
N GLU A 72 -1.89 9.39 31.54
CA GLU A 72 -2.97 9.43 32.53
C GLU A 72 -2.54 8.81 33.87
N GLY A 73 -1.41 8.10 33.89
CA GLY A 73 -0.78 7.61 35.11
C GLY A 73 -1.42 6.33 35.66
N ASP A 74 -1.89 5.45 34.78
CA ASP A 74 -2.35 4.12 35.20
C ASP A 74 -1.16 3.32 35.75
N SER A 75 -1.10 3.22 37.08
CA SER A 75 -0.04 2.54 37.82
C SER A 75 0.16 1.09 37.38
N LEU A 76 -0.89 0.42 36.91
CA LEU A 76 -0.82 -1.00 36.53
C LEU A 76 -0.12 -1.18 35.17
N GLU A 77 -0.41 -0.31 34.21
CA GLU A 77 0.22 -0.33 32.89
C GLU A 77 1.68 0.15 32.97
N LEU A 78 1.97 1.13 33.82
CA LEU A 78 3.36 1.53 34.09
C LEU A 78 4.19 0.40 34.71
N GLU A 79 3.66 -0.31 35.70
CA GLU A 79 4.37 -1.46 36.30
C GLU A 79 4.59 -2.56 35.25
N ARG A 80 3.58 -2.84 34.42
CA ARG A 80 3.67 -3.84 33.35
C ARG A 80 4.76 -3.50 32.35
N VAL A 81 4.83 -2.25 31.89
CA VAL A 81 5.87 -1.78 30.96
C VAL A 81 7.24 -1.80 31.65
N ALA A 82 7.35 -1.25 32.86
CA ALA A 82 8.61 -1.23 33.60
C ALA A 82 9.15 -2.66 33.85
N ARG A 83 8.29 -3.63 34.17
CA ARG A 83 8.67 -5.03 34.34
C ARG A 83 9.08 -5.68 33.02
N HIS A 84 8.37 -5.41 31.92
CA HIS A 84 8.73 -5.93 30.60
C HIS A 84 10.14 -5.50 30.17
N TRP A 85 10.52 -4.27 30.50
CA TRP A 85 11.84 -3.73 30.22
C TRP A 85 12.88 -4.00 31.32
N GLY A 86 12.52 -4.75 32.37
CA GLY A 86 13.41 -5.10 33.49
C GLY A 86 13.78 -3.92 34.40
N MET A 87 13.02 -2.83 34.33
CA MET A 87 13.26 -1.59 35.07
C MET A 87 12.65 -1.59 36.47
N ALA A 88 11.69 -2.49 36.77
CA ALA A 88 11.03 -2.56 38.09
C ALA A 88 10.71 -4.01 38.52
N ARG A 89 10.75 -4.26 39.84
CA ARG A 89 10.35 -5.52 40.49
C ARG A 89 8.97 -5.39 41.15
N GLU A 90 8.35 -6.53 41.44
CA GLU A 90 7.03 -6.58 42.08
C GLU A 90 7.05 -5.90 43.45
N GLY A 91 6.22 -4.87 43.62
CA GLY A 91 6.10 -4.08 44.85
C GLY A 91 7.06 -2.90 44.98
N GLU A 92 7.83 -2.53 43.94
CA GLU A 92 8.61 -1.27 43.93
C GLU A 92 7.72 -0.06 43.58
N GLU A 93 7.99 1.07 44.23
CA GLU A 93 7.32 2.35 43.95
C GLU A 93 7.86 2.98 42.66
N ILE A 94 6.97 3.26 41.70
CA ILE A 94 7.30 3.89 40.42
C ILE A 94 6.89 5.35 40.45
N TYR A 95 7.83 6.26 40.19
CA TYR A 95 7.61 7.70 40.19
C TYR A 95 7.60 8.24 38.75
N ILE A 96 6.56 8.98 38.39
CA ILE A 96 6.48 9.71 37.11
C ILE A 96 6.98 11.13 37.33
N ILE A 97 8.12 11.47 36.74
CA ILE A 97 8.65 12.84 36.73
C ILE A 97 8.02 13.56 35.53
N LYS A 98 7.11 14.50 35.78
CA LYS A 98 6.59 15.41 34.76
C LYS A 98 7.47 16.65 34.75
N GLU A 99 8.19 16.89 33.66
CA GLU A 99 8.81 18.20 33.43
C GLU A 99 7.68 19.20 33.19
N GLU A 100 7.59 20.21 34.05
CA GLU A 100 6.71 21.35 33.85
C GLU A 100 7.30 22.13 32.67
N SER A 101 6.73 21.94 31.48
CA SER A 101 7.14 22.68 30.30
C SER A 101 6.90 24.16 30.58
N ASP A 102 7.98 24.91 30.77
CA ASP A 102 7.95 26.36 30.87
C ASP A 102 7.14 26.93 29.71
N SER A 103 5.94 27.43 30.06
CA SER A 103 5.30 28.50 29.32
C SER A 103 6.31 29.62 29.15
N THR A 104 6.69 29.94 27.91
CA THR A 104 7.11 31.25 27.36
C THR A 104 8.20 31.05 26.30
N ALA A 105 7.80 30.62 25.10
CA ALA A 105 8.49 31.02 23.88
C ALA A 105 7.54 31.96 23.13
N GLU A 106 7.37 33.17 23.68
CA GLU A 106 6.92 34.34 22.93
C GLU A 106 7.89 34.56 21.77
N PHE A 107 7.56 34.02 20.59
CA PHE A 107 8.13 34.48 19.34
C PHE A 107 7.42 35.76 18.93
N SER A 108 7.89 36.87 19.47
CA SER A 108 7.69 38.21 18.91
C SER A 108 8.95 38.62 18.16
N GLU A 109 8.89 38.60 16.84
CA GLU A 109 9.52 39.60 15.95
C GLU A 109 8.80 39.65 14.60
#